data_AF-A0A2T2V9U7-F1
#
_entry.id   AF-A0A2T2V9U7-F1
#
_cell.length_a   1.000
_cell.length_b   1.000
_cell.length_c   1.000
_cell.angle_alpha   90.00
_cell.angle_beta   90.00
_cell.angle_gamma   90.00
#
_symmetry.space_group_name_H-M   'P 1'
#
loop_
_entity.id
_entity.type
_entity.pdbx_description
1 polymer ?
#
loop_
_entity_poly.entity_id
_entity_poly.type
_entity_poly.pdbx_seq_one_letter_code
_entity_poly.pdbx_strand_id
1 'polypeptide(L)'
;MNAHLAVVGCRSSQPIMGSGGAPVDLTDTALPTSARGSDATRLFRALADARREMRVRQSHASADAPSALRLGIIETAQNGTALEVRTASTNLRTLDLQDEDDRETVLRELRALERELLEDD
;
A
#
# COMPACT_ATOMS: atom_id res chain seq x y z
N MET A 1 -13.37 -1.34 13.13
CA MET A 1 -13.08 -1.56 11.71
C MET A 1 -11.58 -1.39 11.56
N ASN A 2 -10.95 -2.11 10.63
CA ASN A 2 -9.52 -1.96 10.39
C ASN A 2 -9.30 -1.51 8.96
N ALA A 3 -8.35 -0.60 8.73
CA ALA A 3 -8.04 -0.05 7.41
C ALA A 3 -6.57 -0.32 7.08
N HIS A 4 -6.31 -1.47 6.45
CA HIS A 4 -4.95 -1.95 6.23
C HIS A 4 -4.37 -1.44 4.91
N LEU A 5 -3.14 -0.95 4.96
CA LEU A 5 -2.38 -0.63 3.75
C LEU A 5 -1.98 -1.89 2.99
N ALA A 6 -2.14 -1.86 1.66
CA ALA A 6 -1.78 -2.95 0.79
C ALA A 6 -1.25 -2.48 -0.57
N VAL A 7 -0.50 -3.36 -1.23
CA VAL A 7 -0.30 -3.32 -2.69
C VAL A 7 -1.40 -4.15 -3.34
N VAL A 8 -2.23 -3.51 -4.15
CA VAL A 8 -3.38 -4.10 -4.81
C VAL A 8 -3.06 -4.36 -6.28
N GLY A 9 -3.27 -5.59 -6.72
CA GLY A 9 -3.24 -5.99 -8.13
C GLY A 9 -4.64 -6.38 -8.62
N CYS A 10 -4.73 -6.83 -9.87
CA CYS A 10 -6.00 -7.18 -10.53
C CYS A 10 -6.91 -8.16 -9.73
N ARG A 11 -6.31 -9.18 -9.10
CA ARG A 11 -7.05 -10.30 -8.46
C ARG A 11 -6.59 -10.62 -7.04
N SER A 12 -5.59 -9.92 -6.55
CA SER A 12 -5.02 -10.17 -5.23
C SER A 12 -4.41 -8.89 -4.68
N SER A 13 -4.18 -8.90 -3.38
CA SER A 13 -3.49 -7.85 -2.67
C SER A 13 -2.40 -8.45 -1.78
N GLN A 14 -1.46 -7.61 -1.37
CA GLN A 14 -0.44 -7.94 -0.39
C GLN A 14 -0.39 -6.84 0.66
N PRO A 15 -0.66 -7.16 1.94
CA PRO A 15 -0.56 -6.18 3.01
C PRO A 15 0.87 -5.64 3.13
N ILE A 16 0.98 -4.35 3.44
CA ILE A 16 2.24 -3.72 3.81
C ILE A 16 2.46 -4.00 5.30
N MET A 17 3.53 -4.72 5.63
CA MET A 17 3.78 -5.18 6.99
C MET A 17 4.53 -4.11 7.79
N GLY A 18 4.01 -3.77 8.97
CA GLY A 18 4.66 -2.89 9.93
C GLY A 18 5.77 -3.60 10.72
N SER A 19 6.48 -2.84 11.56
CA SER A 19 7.64 -3.31 12.33
C SER A 19 7.36 -4.50 13.26
N GLY A 20 6.09 -4.69 13.67
CA GLY A 20 5.65 -5.78 14.54
C GLY A 20 5.18 -7.04 13.80
N GLY A 21 5.29 -7.08 12.47
CA GLY A 21 4.81 -8.21 11.65
C GLY A 21 3.30 -8.21 11.40
N ALA A 22 2.57 -7.24 11.92
CA ALA A 22 1.18 -6.98 11.59
C ALA A 22 1.06 -6.03 10.38
N PRO A 23 -0.02 -6.11 9.57
CA PRO A 23 -0.30 -5.11 8.54
C PRO A 23 -0.35 -3.70 9.11
N VAL A 24 0.14 -2.71 8.37
CA VAL A 24 0.01 -1.29 8.75
C VAL A 24 -1.46 -0.90 8.69
N ASP A 25 -2.02 -0.51 9.83
CA ASP A 25 -3.39 -0.03 9.96
C ASP A 25 -3.40 1.50 10.05
N LEU A 26 -4.07 2.17 9.12
CA LEU A 26 -4.15 3.64 9.08
C LEU A 26 -5.02 4.21 10.20
N THR A 27 -5.84 3.39 10.86
CA THR A 27 -6.61 3.86 12.03
C THR A 27 -5.74 4.03 13.28
N ASP A 28 -4.56 3.40 13.33
CA ASP A 28 -3.64 3.39 14.49
C ASP A 28 -2.20 3.79 14.14
N THR A 29 -1.90 4.01 12.84
CA THR A 29 -0.55 4.36 12.38
C THR A 29 -0.56 5.68 11.62
N ALA A 30 0.10 6.69 12.19
CA ALA A 30 0.33 7.95 11.48
C ALA A 30 1.31 7.77 10.31
N LEU A 31 0.93 8.28 9.13
CA LEU A 31 1.81 8.31 7.98
C LEU A 31 2.99 9.27 8.18
N PRO A 32 4.18 8.96 7.64
CA PRO A 32 5.32 9.85 7.74
C PRO A 32 5.08 11.17 7.00
N THR A 33 5.57 12.26 7.59
CA THR A 33 5.37 13.63 7.08
C THR A 33 6.30 14.01 5.93
N SER A 34 7.34 13.22 5.65
CA SER A 34 8.27 13.40 4.53
C SER A 34 8.78 12.05 4.02
N ALA A 35 9.38 12.01 2.82
CA ALA A 35 10.05 10.82 2.30
C ALA A 35 11.35 10.46 3.03
N ARG A 36 11.77 11.28 3.99
CA ARG A 36 13.01 11.16 4.74
C ARG A 36 12.77 10.67 6.17
N GLY A 37 13.85 10.17 6.78
CA GLY A 37 13.84 9.70 8.16
C GLY A 37 13.57 8.20 8.29
N SER A 38 13.68 7.70 9.52
CA SER A 38 13.59 6.27 9.82
C SER A 38 12.23 5.68 9.51
N ASP A 39 11.15 6.42 9.80
CA ASP A 39 9.79 5.89 9.66
C ASP A 39 9.38 5.79 8.19
N ALA A 40 9.71 6.82 7.38
CA ALA A 40 9.59 6.76 5.94
C ALA A 40 10.41 5.60 5.36
N THR A 41 11.67 5.45 5.80
CA THR A 41 12.54 4.35 5.34
C THR A 41 11.94 2.98 5.63
N ARG A 42 11.36 2.78 6.82
CA ARG A 42 10.68 1.53 7.19
C ARG A 42 9.45 1.28 6.32
N LEU A 43 8.61 2.30 6.13
CA LEU A 43 7.42 2.22 5.29
C LEU A 43 7.77 1.86 3.84
N PHE A 44 8.74 2.56 3.24
CA PHE A 44 9.15 2.29 1.85
C PHE A 44 9.79 0.92 1.68
N ARG A 45 10.51 0.42 2.68
CA ARG A 45 11.03 -0.95 2.68
C ARG A 45 9.89 -1.96 2.70
N ALA A 46 8.91 -1.79 3.60
CA ALA A 46 7.75 -2.67 3.68
C ALA A 46 6.91 -2.63 2.38
N LEU A 47 6.74 -1.45 1.78
CA LEU A 47 6.09 -1.28 0.48
C LEU A 47 6.86 -1.99 -0.63
N ALA A 48 8.19 -1.86 -0.66
CA ALA A 48 9.03 -2.52 -1.65
C ALA A 48 8.93 -4.06 -1.56
N ASP A 49 8.89 -4.59 -0.33
CA ASP A 49 8.70 -6.02 -0.07
C ASP A 49 7.32 -6.51 -0.54
N ALA A 50 6.24 -5.80 -0.18
CA ALA A 50 4.88 -6.10 -0.63
C ALA A 50 4.75 -6.03 -2.16
N ARG A 51 5.36 -5.02 -2.79
CA ARG A 51 5.41 -4.86 -4.25
C ARG A 51 6.16 -6.03 -4.90
N ARG A 52 7.29 -6.45 -4.33
CA ARG A 52 8.07 -7.59 -4.84
C ARG A 52 7.26 -8.86 -4.81
N GLU A 53 6.61 -9.15 -3.69
CA GLU A 53 5.74 -10.33 -3.52
C GLU A 53 4.60 -10.34 -4.55
N MET A 54 3.93 -9.20 -4.75
CA MET A 54 2.88 -9.08 -5.77
C MET A 54 3.39 -9.28 -7.19
N ARG A 55 4.60 -8.78 -7.51
CA ARG A 55 5.24 -9.02 -8.82
C ARG A 55 5.53 -10.51 -9.02
N VAL A 56 6.05 -11.19 -8.00
CA VAL A 56 6.29 -12.64 -8.05
C VAL A 56 4.97 -13.37 -8.29
N ARG A 57 3.93 -13.06 -7.50
CA ARG A 57 2.60 -13.68 -7.65
C ARG A 57 1.99 -13.47 -9.04
N GLN A 58 2.04 -12.26 -9.58
CA GLN A 58 1.57 -11.97 -10.94
C GLN A 58 2.43 -12.65 -12.02
N SER A 59 3.72 -12.86 -11.78
CA SER A 59 4.58 -13.59 -12.73
C SER A 59 4.18 -15.07 -12.88
N HIS A 60 3.60 -15.66 -11.84
CA HIS A 60 3.06 -17.02 -11.87
C HIS A 60 1.65 -17.10 -12.50
N ALA A 61 0.95 -15.97 -12.61
CA ALA A 61 -0.36 -15.87 -13.24
C ALA A 61 -0.24 -15.13 -14.58
N SER A 62 0.10 -15.83 -15.67
CA SER A 62 0.46 -15.24 -16.97
C SER A 62 -0.49 -14.18 -17.54
N ALA A 63 -1.77 -14.21 -17.17
CA ALA A 63 -2.77 -13.20 -17.56
C ALA A 63 -2.61 -11.84 -16.84
N ASP A 64 -1.92 -11.82 -15.70
CA ASP A 64 -1.79 -10.66 -14.81
C ASP A 64 -0.39 -10.02 -14.83
N ALA A 65 0.53 -10.57 -15.63
CA ALA A 65 1.94 -10.17 -15.64
C ALA A 65 2.21 -8.68 -15.99
N PRO A 66 1.42 -8.00 -16.86
CA PRO A 66 1.57 -6.56 -17.08
C PRO A 66 0.57 -5.70 -16.27
N SER A 67 -0.29 -6.30 -15.45
CA SER A 67 -1.33 -5.56 -14.73
C SER A 67 -0.72 -4.54 -13.75
N ALA A 68 -1.37 -3.38 -13.64
CA ALA A 68 -0.95 -2.34 -12.71
C ALA A 68 -0.90 -2.88 -11.27
N LEU A 69 0.08 -2.42 -10.51
CA LEU A 69 0.09 -2.56 -9.06
C LEU A 69 -0.19 -1.18 -8.48
N ARG A 70 -1.20 -1.07 -7.65
CA ARG A 70 -1.61 0.19 -7.02
C ARG A 70 -1.41 0.09 -5.53
N LEU A 71 -1.18 1.23 -4.90
CA LEU A 71 -1.32 1.35 -3.47
C LEU A 71 -2.81 1.35 -3.14
N GLY A 72 -3.21 0.74 -2.02
CA GLY A 72 -4.60 0.80 -1.58
C GLY A 72 -4.78 0.59 -0.09
N ILE A 73 -6.01 0.86 0.35
CA ILE A 73 -6.52 0.59 1.68
C ILE A 73 -7.53 -0.54 1.54
N ILE A 74 -7.38 -1.58 2.36
CA ILE A 74 -8.35 -2.67 2.48
C ILE A 74 -9.04 -2.50 3.82
N GLU A 75 -10.31 -2.13 3.76
CA GLU A 75 -11.15 -2.02 4.93
C GLU A 75 -11.74 -3.38 5.25
N THR A 76 -11.57 -3.82 6.50
CA THR A 76 -12.05 -5.11 6.95
C THR A 76 -12.97 -4.96 8.16
N ALA A 77 -14.00 -5.80 8.19
CA ALA A 77 -14.79 -6.03 9.39
C ALA A 77 -13.91 -6.64 10.49
N GLN A 78 -14.34 -6.55 11.75
CA GLN A 78 -13.60 -7.10 12.90
C GLN A 78 -13.30 -8.62 12.79
N ASN A 79 -14.06 -9.35 11.97
CA ASN A 79 -13.83 -10.77 11.69
C ASN A 79 -12.85 -11.04 10.53
N GLY A 80 -12.23 -9.99 9.97
CA GLY A 80 -11.26 -10.08 8.87
C GLY A 80 -11.86 -10.13 7.47
N THR A 81 -13.19 -10.01 7.32
CA THR A 81 -13.84 -9.97 6.00
C THR A 81 -13.60 -8.61 5.34
N ALA A 82 -13.08 -8.60 4.11
CA ALA A 82 -12.92 -7.37 3.33
C ALA A 82 -14.30 -6.76 3.00
N LEU A 83 -14.47 -5.49 3.35
CA LEU A 83 -15.67 -4.70 3.09
C LEU A 83 -15.49 -3.83 1.87
N GLU A 84 -14.37 -3.10 1.81
CA GLU A 84 -14.08 -2.14 0.76
C GLU A 84 -12.58 -2.14 0.40
N VAL A 85 -12.28 -1.84 -0.86
CA VAL A 85 -10.90 -1.67 -1.34
C VAL A 85 -10.81 -0.34 -2.07
N ARG A 86 -10.06 0.59 -1.50
CA ARG A 86 -9.74 1.90 -2.10
C ARG A 86 -8.34 1.83 -2.70
N THR A 87 -8.15 2.32 -3.92
CA THR A 87 -6.83 2.29 -4.57
C THR A 87 -6.43 3.65 -5.11
N ALA A 88 -5.17 4.02 -4.87
CA ALA A 88 -4.51 5.12 -5.53
C ALA A 88 -4.42 4.89 -7.04
N SER A 89 -4.31 5.97 -7.81
CA SER A 89 -4.28 5.90 -9.28
C SER A 89 -2.90 5.48 -9.80
N THR A 90 -1.86 5.77 -9.01
CA THR A 90 -0.46 5.59 -9.42
C THR A 90 -0.06 4.12 -9.55
N ASN A 91 0.59 3.78 -10.67
CA ASN A 91 1.12 2.44 -10.90
C ASN A 91 2.49 2.28 -10.23
N LEU A 92 2.55 1.55 -9.14
CA LEU A 92 3.77 1.26 -8.37
C LEU A 92 4.85 0.51 -9.17
N ARG A 93 4.51 -0.08 -10.33
CA ARG A 93 5.50 -0.71 -11.22
C ARG A 93 6.40 0.30 -11.94
N THR A 94 5.92 1.53 -12.15
CA THR A 94 6.66 2.57 -12.88
C THR A 94 7.52 3.43 -11.98
N LEU A 95 7.37 3.31 -10.66
CA LEU A 95 8.12 4.10 -9.67
C LEU A 95 9.39 3.36 -9.20
N ASP A 96 10.46 4.11 -9.00
CA ASP A 96 11.64 3.71 -8.25
C ASP A 96 11.51 4.13 -6.77
N LEU A 97 11.28 3.15 -5.89
CA LEU A 97 11.19 3.40 -4.45
C LEU A 97 12.56 3.70 -3.80
N GLN A 98 13.65 3.81 -4.55
CA GLN A 98 14.91 4.38 -4.08
C GLN A 98 15.05 5.87 -4.43
N ASP A 99 14.28 6.35 -5.41
CA ASP A 99 14.25 7.75 -5.80
C ASP A 99 13.38 8.58 -4.84
N GLU A 100 13.80 9.80 -4.55
CA GLU A 100 13.11 10.67 -3.59
C GLU A 100 11.80 11.24 -4.15
N ASP A 101 11.76 11.63 -5.43
CA ASP A 101 10.57 12.22 -6.04
C ASP A 101 9.45 11.18 -6.19
N ASP A 102 9.81 9.94 -6.52
CA ASP A 102 8.89 8.81 -6.55
C ASP A 102 8.37 8.45 -5.15
N ARG A 103 9.22 8.54 -4.12
CA ARG A 103 8.78 8.37 -2.72
C ARG A 103 7.81 9.47 -2.29
N GLU A 104 8.10 10.72 -2.60
CA GLU A 104 7.19 11.84 -2.32
C GLU A 104 5.85 11.67 -3.06
N THR A 105 5.87 11.15 -4.28
CA THR A 105 4.66 10.80 -5.02
C THR A 105 3.84 9.73 -4.30
N VAL A 106 4.46 8.64 -3.84
CA VAL A 106 3.77 7.61 -3.05
C VAL A 106 3.19 8.17 -1.75
N LEU A 107 3.91 9.05 -1.04
CA LEU A 107 3.38 9.66 0.18
C LEU A 107 2.19 10.56 -0.08
N ARG A 108 2.20 11.29 -1.19
CA ARG A 108 1.05 12.09 -1.61
C ARG A 108 -0.18 11.22 -1.85
N GLU A 109 -0.02 10.11 -2.55
CA GLU A 109 -1.11 9.15 -2.80
C GLU A 109 -1.59 8.48 -1.50
N LEU A 110 -0.68 8.11 -0.59
CA LEU A 110 -1.02 7.58 0.74
C LEU A 110 -1.88 8.57 1.54
N ARG A 111 -1.53 9.85 1.54
CA ARG A 111 -2.29 10.88 2.25
C ARG A 111 -3.62 11.20 1.58
N ALA A 112 -3.70 11.11 0.26
CA ALA A 112 -4.96 11.24 -0.44
C ALA A 112 -5.91 10.12 -0.02
N LEU A 113 -5.43 8.88 -0.02
CA LEU A 113 -6.20 7.72 0.46
C LEU A 113 -6.59 7.81 1.94
N GLU A 114 -5.66 8.26 2.81
CA GLU A 114 -5.96 8.49 4.23
C GLU A 114 -7.05 9.55 4.40
N ARG A 115 -7.00 10.65 3.64
CA ARG A 115 -8.03 11.69 3.68
C ARG A 115 -9.38 11.17 3.21
N GLU A 116 -9.41 10.47 2.08
CA GLU A 116 -10.64 9.86 1.55
C GLU A 116 -11.28 8.89 2.56
N LEU A 117 -10.46 8.10 3.27
CA LEU A 117 -10.94 7.23 4.35
C LEU A 117 -11.58 8.03 5.49
N LEU A 118 -10.92 9.11 5.93
CA LEU A 118 -11.41 9.96 7.03
C LEU A 118 -12.62 10.82 6.67
N GLU A 119 -12.88 11.03 5.37
CA GLU A 119 -14.05 11.76 4.87
C GLU A 119 -15.29 10.86 4.72
N ASP A 120 -15.11 9.54 4.66
CA ASP A 120 -16.17 8.53 4.55
C ASP A 120 -16.63 7.94 5.91
N ASP A 121 -15.79 8.00 6.95
CA ASP A 121 -16.10 7.55 8.33
C ASP A 121 -16.96 8.56 9.12
#